data_AF-A0A5S9IRK9-F1
#
_entry.id   AF-A0A5S9IRK9-F1
#
_cell.length_a   1.000
_cell.length_b   1.000
_cell.length_c   1.000
_cell.angle_alpha   90.00
_cell.angle_beta   90.00
_cell.angle_gamma   90.00
#
_symmetry.space_group_name_H-M   'P 1'
#
loop_
_entity.id
_entity.type
_entity.pdbx_description
1 polymer ?
#
loop_
_entity_poly.entity_id
_entity_poly.type
_entity_poly.pdbx_seq_one_letter_code
_entity_poly.pdbx_strand_id
1 'polypeptide(L)'
;MNYNIQNDLSTLLNQMAHLRRDVDALRKSLNKERNLPTDRYTIKEVAEIAGCSTETIKNHVRAGFLKVRYPMAKRRFDAKDVEQYLRGKG
;
A
#
# COMPACT_ATOMS: atom_id res chain seq x y z
N MET A 1 6.45 -41.05 10.93
CA MET A 1 7.18 -39.81 10.55
C MET A 1 6.31 -38.72 9.91
N ASN A 2 5.14 -39.02 9.32
CA ASN A 2 4.30 -38.00 8.64
C ASN A 2 3.52 -37.03 9.57
N TYR A 3 3.27 -37.42 10.82
CA TYR A 3 2.45 -36.64 11.77
C TYR A 3 3.09 -35.34 12.26
N ASN A 4 4.43 -35.29 12.40
CA ASN A 4 5.10 -34.06 12.84
C ASN A 4 5.04 -32.97 11.77
N ILE A 5 5.25 -33.34 10.50
CA ILE A 5 5.25 -32.39 9.38
C ILE A 5 3.88 -31.72 9.23
N GLN A 6 2.77 -32.46 9.37
CA GLN A 6 1.43 -31.88 9.32
C GLN A 6 1.14 -30.92 10.49
N ASN A 7 1.66 -31.22 11.69
CA ASN A 7 1.53 -30.34 12.86
C ASN A 7 2.37 -29.07 12.71
N ASP A 8 3.60 -29.18 12.20
CA ASP A 8 4.47 -28.05 11.93
C ASP A 8 3.86 -27.12 10.88
N LEU A 9 3.30 -27.68 9.79
CA LEU A 9 2.61 -26.91 8.75
C LEU A 9 1.39 -26.16 9.29
N SER A 10 0.59 -26.82 10.13
CA SER A 10 -0.59 -26.22 10.75
C SER A 10 -0.22 -25.09 11.71
N THR A 11 0.89 -25.25 12.43
CA THR A 11 1.45 -24.22 13.31
C THR A 11 1.92 -23.01 12.51
N LEU A 12 2.65 -23.24 11.41
CA LEU A 12 3.17 -22.18 10.55
C LEU A 12 2.03 -21.37 9.90
N LEU A 13 0.98 -22.05 9.42
CA LEU A 13 -0.18 -21.41 8.81
C LEU A 13 -0.92 -20.50 9.81
N ASN A 14 -1.07 -20.95 11.05
CA ASN A 14 -1.67 -20.12 12.10
C ASN A 14 -0.79 -18.91 12.42
N GLN A 15 0.52 -19.08 12.53
CA GLN A 15 1.45 -17.98 12.74
C GLN A 15 1.39 -16.94 11.62
N MET A 16 1.34 -17.38 10.35
CA MET A 16 1.17 -16.47 9.21
C MET A 16 -0.18 -15.73 9.28
N ALA A 17 -1.26 -16.39 9.68
CA ALA A 17 -2.56 -15.76 9.84
C ALA A 17 -2.56 -14.70 10.97
N HIS A 18 -1.84 -14.97 12.07
CA HIS A 18 -1.67 -14.01 13.16
C HIS A 18 -0.83 -12.81 12.73
N LEU A 19 0.35 -13.03 12.14
CA LEU A 19 1.20 -11.97 11.62
C LEU A 19 0.46 -11.08 10.62
N ARG A 20 -0.38 -11.66 9.75
CA ARG A 20 -1.19 -10.90 8.80
C ARG A 20 -2.21 -10.00 9.51
N ARG A 21 -2.83 -10.48 10.58
CA ARG A 21 -3.76 -9.67 11.40
C ARG A 21 -3.03 -8.54 12.13
N ASP A 22 -1.86 -8.81 12.67
CA ASP A 22 -1.05 -7.80 13.38
C ASP A 22 -0.58 -6.69 12.42
N VAL A 23 -0.17 -7.05 11.20
CA VAL A 23 0.18 -6.07 10.16
C VAL A 23 -1.02 -5.20 9.79
N ASP A 24 -2.22 -5.78 9.68
CA ASP A 24 -3.44 -5.02 9.37
C ASP A 24 -3.83 -4.07 10.52
N ALA A 25 -3.73 -4.55 11.77
CA ALA A 25 -3.98 -3.75 12.96
C ALA A 25 -2.98 -2.58 13.09
N LEU A 26 -1.69 -2.83 12.87
CA LEU A 26 -0.65 -1.81 12.85
C LEU A 26 -0.93 -0.76 11.77
N ARG A 27 -1.28 -1.18 10.55
CA ARG A 27 -1.66 -0.26 9.47
C ARG A 27 -2.85 0.63 9.87
N LYS A 28 -3.88 0.05 10.49
CA LYS A 28 -5.06 0.80 10.98
C LYS A 28 -4.69 1.82 12.06
N SER A 29 -3.90 1.42 13.05
CA SER A 29 -3.45 2.31 14.13
C SER A 29 -2.61 3.47 13.59
N LEU A 30 -1.66 3.18 12.70
CA LEU A 30 -0.78 4.18 12.10
C LEU A 30 -1.56 5.19 11.24
N ASN A 31 -2.61 4.72 10.56
CA ASN A 31 -3.53 5.58 9.81
C ASN A 31 -4.40 6.46 10.72
N LYS A 32 -4.84 5.92 11.87
CA LYS A 32 -5.65 6.64 12.88
C LYS A 32 -4.86 7.74 13.57
N GLU A 33 -3.62 7.46 14.00
CA GLU A 33 -2.76 8.44 14.69
C GLU A 33 -2.36 9.62 13.80
N ARG A 34 -2.19 9.38 12.49
CA ARG A 34 -1.76 10.40 11.54
C ARG A 34 -2.91 11.20 10.91
N ASN A 35 -4.17 11.01 11.35
CA ASN A 35 -5.36 11.63 10.74
C ASN A 35 -5.33 11.54 9.20
N LEU A 36 -4.82 10.43 8.64
CA LEU A 36 -4.80 10.27 7.20
C LEU A 36 -6.23 9.90 6.78
N PRO A 37 -6.90 10.66 5.88
CA PRO A 37 -7.92 10.05 5.03
C PRO A 37 -7.30 8.79 4.43
N THR A 38 -7.86 7.64 4.80
CA THR A 38 -7.38 6.27 4.54
C THR A 38 -7.19 5.96 3.06
N ASP A 39 -7.71 6.81 2.18
CA ASP A 39 -7.85 6.51 0.77
C ASP A 39 -7.14 7.53 -0.13
N ARG A 40 -6.33 8.46 0.43
CA ARG A 40 -5.69 9.50 -0.40
C ARG A 40 -4.22 9.73 -0.11
N TYR A 41 -3.45 9.85 -1.19
CA TYR A 41 -2.01 10.03 -1.18
C TYR A 41 -1.58 11.37 -1.79
N THR A 42 -0.48 11.90 -1.27
CA THR A 42 0.29 13.00 -1.86
C THR A 42 1.28 12.50 -2.92
N ILE A 43 1.84 13.39 -3.74
CA ILE A 43 2.89 13.04 -4.71
C ILE A 43 4.10 12.41 -4.00
N LYS A 44 4.47 12.93 -2.82
CA LYS A 44 5.61 12.43 -2.05
C LYS A 44 5.38 11.01 -1.57
N GLU A 45 4.22 10.73 -0.98
CA GLU A 45 3.88 9.38 -0.50
C GLU A 45 3.84 8.38 -1.66
N VAL A 46 3.28 8.75 -2.81
CA VAL A 46 3.29 7.86 -3.99
C VAL A 46 4.71 7.60 -4.49
N ALA A 47 5.59 8.61 -4.45
CA ALA A 47 6.98 8.46 -4.85
C ALA A 47 7.74 7.50 -3.92
N GLU A 48 7.52 7.61 -2.61
CA GLU A 48 8.09 6.73 -1.58
C GLU A 48 7.61 5.28 -1.77
N ILE A 49 6.31 5.05 -2.00
CA ILE A 49 5.76 3.71 -2.20
C ILE A 49 6.26 3.10 -3.52
N ALA A 50 6.37 3.90 -4.57
CA ALA A 50 6.82 3.44 -5.89
C ALA A 50 8.35 3.35 -6.02
N GLY A 51 9.11 3.69 -4.97
CA GLY A 51 10.58 3.68 -4.99
C GLY A 51 11.19 4.59 -6.05
N CYS A 52 10.59 5.75 -6.35
CA CYS A 52 11.06 6.66 -7.39
C CYS A 52 11.02 8.13 -6.95
N SER A 53 11.55 9.03 -7.77
CA SER A 53 11.56 10.45 -7.44
C SER A 53 10.17 11.08 -7.61
N THR A 54 9.93 12.18 -6.89
CA THR A 54 8.70 12.96 -7.05
C THR A 54 8.54 13.52 -8.47
N GLU A 55 9.66 13.75 -9.17
CA GLU A 55 9.70 14.15 -10.57
C GLU A 55 9.15 13.05 -11.48
N THR A 56 9.56 11.80 -11.26
CA THR A 56 9.03 10.64 -11.99
C THR A 56 7.51 10.55 -11.84
N ILE A 57 6.98 10.74 -10.62
CA ILE A 57 5.53 10.74 -10.40
C ILE A 57 4.84 11.88 -11.14
N LYS A 58 5.40 13.10 -11.14
CA LYS A 58 4.85 14.21 -11.92
C LYS A 58 4.81 13.89 -13.42
N ASN A 59 5.87 13.28 -13.95
CA ASN A 59 5.93 12.87 -15.35
C ASN A 59 4.89 11.79 -15.66
N HIS A 60 4.69 10.81 -14.78
CA HIS A 60 3.68 9.78 -14.95
C HIS A 60 2.25 10.32 -14.86
N VAL A 61 2.01 11.33 -14.03
CA VAL A 61 0.74 12.06 -14.02
C VAL A 61 0.50 12.78 -15.35
N ARG A 62 1.51 13.48 -15.88
CA ARG A 62 1.42 14.15 -17.19
C ARG A 62 1.21 13.18 -18.34
N ALA A 63 1.84 12.02 -18.28
CA ALA A 63 1.70 10.95 -19.26
C ALA A 63 0.40 10.13 -19.10
N GLY A 64 -0.40 10.39 -18.06
CA GLY A 64 -1.69 9.74 -17.83
C GLY A 64 -1.63 8.38 -17.14
N PHE A 65 -0.44 7.91 -16.71
CA PHE A 65 -0.28 6.64 -15.98
C PHE A 65 -0.82 6.70 -14.54
N LEU A 66 -0.95 7.90 -13.97
CA LEU A 66 -1.50 8.10 -12.63
C LEU A 66 -2.53 9.24 -12.64
N LYS A 67 -3.76 8.93 -12.25
CA LYS A 67 -4.87 9.88 -12.31
C LYS A 67 -4.94 10.76 -11.07
N VAL A 68 -4.98 12.07 -11.29
CA VAL A 68 -5.26 13.05 -10.22
C VAL A 68 -6.77 13.22 -10.08
N ARG A 69 -7.32 12.86 -8.91
CA ARG A 69 -8.75 13.01 -8.60
C ARG A 69 -9.07 14.37 -7.99
N TYR A 70 -8.12 14.93 -7.23
CA TYR A 70 -8.32 16.18 -6.49
C TYR A 70 -7.17 17.16 -6.78
N PRO A 71 -7.19 17.88 -7.91
CA PRO A 71 -6.07 18.70 -8.37
C PRO A 71 -5.70 19.84 -7.42
N MET A 72 -6.65 20.34 -6.63
CA MET A 72 -6.41 21.42 -5.67
C MET A 72 -6.04 20.92 -4.27
N ALA A 73 -6.28 19.64 -3.96
CA ALA A 73 -5.99 19.10 -2.63
C ALA A 73 -4.47 18.85 -2.44
N LYS A 74 -4.00 18.78 -1.20
CA LYS A 74 -2.62 18.33 -0.93
C LYS A 74 -2.46 16.83 -1.26
N ARG A 75 -3.49 16.05 -0.93
CA ARG A 75 -3.62 14.62 -1.25
C ARG A 75 -4.50 14.45 -2.47
N ARG A 76 -3.88 14.17 -3.60
CA ARG A 76 -4.46 14.30 -4.94
C ARG A 76 -4.84 12.98 -5.58
N PHE A 77 -4.28 11.88 -5.06
CA PHE A 77 -4.42 10.53 -5.62
C PHE A 77 -5.29 9.68 -4.71
N ASP A 78 -6.16 8.91 -5.31
CA ASP A 78 -6.95 7.90 -4.60
C ASP A 78 -6.12 6.61 -4.44
N ALA A 79 -6.35 5.87 -3.35
CA ALA A 79 -5.64 4.63 -3.07
C ALA A 79 -5.81 3.60 -4.19
N LYS A 80 -7.00 3.53 -4.79
CA LYS A 80 -7.28 2.60 -5.89
C LYS A 80 -6.45 2.93 -7.14
N ASP A 81 -6.36 4.22 -7.47
CA ASP A 81 -5.58 4.68 -8.63
C ASP A 81 -4.07 4.46 -8.40
N VAL A 82 -3.59 4.65 -7.16
CA VAL A 82 -2.19 4.38 -6.79
C VAL A 82 -1.87 2.88 -6.83
N GLU A 83 -2.74 2.02 -6.30
CA GLU A 83 -2.56 0.57 -6.34
C GLU A 83 -2.53 0.04 -7.79
N GLN A 84 -3.42 0.54 -8.64
CA GLN A 84 -3.44 0.18 -10.06
C GLN A 84 -2.16 0.60 -10.77
N TYR A 85 -1.67 1.81 -10.51
CA TYR A 85 -0.40 2.30 -11.04
C TYR A 85 0.79 1.43 -10.60
N LEU A 86 0.83 0.99 -9.33
CA LEU A 86 1.89 0.11 -8.82
C LEU A 86 1.85 -1.29 -9.45
N ARG A 87 0.65 -1.83 -9.71
CA ARG A 87 0.49 -3.15 -10.37
C ARG A 87 0.87 -3.12 -11.84
N GLY A 88 0.64 -2.01 -12.55
CA GLY A 88 1.00 -1.84 -13.96
C GLY A 88 2.49 -1.56 -14.21
N LYS A 89 3.30 -1.45 -13.15
CA LYS A 89 4.74 -1.23 -13.20
C LYS A 89 5.58 -2.52 -13.09
N GLY A 90 4.92 -3.68 -13.01
CA GLY A 90 5.55 -5.01 -12.95
C GLY A 90 5.65 -5.66 -14.32
#